data_AF-A0A2N5G4D1-F1
#
_entry.id   AF-A0A2N5G4D1-F1
#
_cell.length_a   1.000
_cell.length_b   1.000
_cell.length_c   1.000
_cell.angle_alpha   90.00
_cell.angle_beta   90.00
_cell.angle_gamma   90.00
#
_symmetry.space_group_name_H-M   'P 1'
#
loop_
_entity.id
_entity.type
_entity.pdbx_description
1 polymer ?
#
loop_
_entity_poly.entity_id
_entity_poly.type
_entity_poly.pdbx_seq_one_letter_code
_entity_poly.pdbx_strand_id
1 'polypeptide(L)' 'MYHDSAGGNRIKQKEDSKITKYRYNKLNELVEAGDKKYYYDANGNTVEKEIRKGTIMYNYTTDNRLKWVCFRKICP' A
#
# COMPACT_ATOMS: atom_id res chain seq x y z
N MET A 1 -15.14 -15.38 3.03
CA MET A 1 -14.80 -15.88 1.68
C MET A 1 -13.60 -15.09 1.15
N TYR A 2 -12.56 -15.79 0.71
CA TYR A 2 -11.37 -15.21 0.07
C TYR A 2 -11.40 -15.53 -1.42
N HIS A 3 -11.01 -14.59 -2.25
CA HIS A 3 -10.74 -14.83 -3.66
C HIS A 3 -9.32 -14.40 -3.93
N ASP A 4 -8.55 -15.24 -4.61
CA ASP A 4 -7.17 -15.00 -4.98
C ASP A 4 -7.04 -14.91 -6.51
N SER A 5 -6.04 -14.19 -7.00
CA SER A 5 -5.67 -14.18 -8.42
C SER A 5 -4.89 -15.45 -8.80
N ALA A 6 -4.66 -15.68 -10.09
CA ALA A 6 -3.89 -16.83 -10.58
C ALA A 6 -2.46 -16.94 -10.00
N GLY A 7 -1.92 -15.83 -9.47
CA GLY A 7 -0.63 -15.78 -8.75
C GLY A 7 -0.73 -15.96 -7.24
N GLY A 8 -1.90 -16.31 -6.69
CA GLY A 8 -2.11 -16.54 -5.26
C GLY A 8 -2.32 -15.28 -4.42
N ASN A 9 -2.42 -14.09 -5.04
CA ASN A 9 -2.65 -12.86 -4.30
C ASN A 9 -4.13 -12.66 -4.01
N ARG A 10 -4.45 -12.30 -2.76
CA ARG A 10 -5.82 -11.99 -2.35
C ARG A 10 -6.37 -10.81 -3.10
N ILE A 11 -7.46 -10.98 -3.87
CA ILE A 11 -8.17 -9.93 -4.62
C ILE A 11 -9.44 -9.44 -3.90
N LYS A 12 -10.00 -10.25 -2.99
CA LYS A 12 -11.19 -9.87 -2.21
C LYS A 12 -11.23 -10.60 -0.87
N GLN A 13 -11.54 -9.85 0.19
CA GLN A 13 -11.84 -10.36 1.52
C GLN A 13 -13.23 -9.89 1.93
N LYS A 14 -14.04 -10.81 2.45
CA LYS A 14 -15.24 -10.47 3.21
C LYS A 14 -15.02 -10.92 4.65
N GLU A 15 -15.06 -9.94 5.56
CA GLU A 15 -14.97 -10.12 7.01
C GLU A 15 -16.18 -9.39 7.61
N ASP A 16 -17.02 -10.14 8.32
CA ASP A 16 -18.39 -9.73 8.69
C ASP A 16 -19.19 -9.18 7.49
N SER A 17 -19.72 -7.97 7.62
CA SER A 17 -20.44 -7.24 6.57
C SER A 17 -19.54 -6.34 5.72
N LYS A 18 -18.21 -6.35 5.93
CA LYS A 18 -17.28 -5.48 5.21
C LYS A 18 -16.55 -6.25 4.09
N ILE A 19 -16.58 -5.68 2.89
CA ILE A 19 -15.83 -6.18 1.74
C ILE A 19 -14.61 -5.28 1.54
N THR A 20 -13.43 -5.88 1.55
CA THR A 20 -12.17 -5.24 1.15
C THR A 20 -11.75 -5.80 -0.21
N LYS A 21 -11.62 -4.93 -1.20
CA LYS A 21 -11.04 -5.27 -2.50
C LYS A 21 -9.55 -4.97 -2.48
N TYR A 22 -8.78 -5.80 -3.15
CA TYR A 22 -7.34 -5.66 -3.27
C TYR A 22 -6.97 -5.57 -4.75
N ARG A 23 -6.00 -4.70 -5.08
CA ARG A 23 -5.44 -4.60 -6.43
C ARG A 23 -3.92 -4.61 -6.37
N TYR A 24 -3.32 -5.23 -7.37
CA TYR A 24 -1.88 -5.33 -7.52
C TYR A 24 -1.46 -4.79 -8.88
N ASN A 25 -0.26 -4.23 -8.98
CA ASN A 25 0.32 -3.83 -10.25
C ASN A 25 1.01 -5.00 -10.96
N LYS A 26 1.67 -4.73 -12.10
CA LYS A 26 2.38 -5.74 -12.89
C LYS A 26 3.60 -6.36 -12.17
N LEU A 27 4.15 -5.66 -11.16
CA LEU A 27 5.25 -6.15 -10.32
C LEU A 27 4.76 -6.95 -9.11
N ASN A 28 3.44 -7.21 -9.05
CA ASN A 28 2.78 -7.90 -7.95
C ASN A 28 2.77 -7.12 -6.61
N GLU A 29 2.92 -5.80 -6.67
CA GLU A 29 2.88 -4.94 -5.48
C GLU A 29 1.44 -4.51 -5.20
N LEU A 30 1.05 -4.48 -3.92
CA LEU A 30 -0.30 -4.12 -3.48
C LEU A 30 -0.56 -2.61 -3.66
N VAL A 31 -1.28 -2.20 -4.70
CA VAL A 31 -1.57 -0.79 -4.96
C VAL A 31 -2.87 -0.28 -4.32
N GLU A 32 -3.79 -1.19 -3.98
CA GLU A 32 -5.02 -0.83 -3.28
C GLU A 32 -5.48 -1.91 -2.30
N ALA A 33 -5.92 -1.49 -1.11
CA ALA A 33 -6.62 -2.33 -0.15
C ALA A 33 -7.80 -1.55 0.48
N GLY A 34 -8.99 -1.70 -0.10
CA GLY A 34 -10.15 -0.88 0.27
C GLY A 34 -9.89 0.59 0.00
N ASP A 35 -9.99 1.44 1.03
CA ASP A 35 -9.73 2.89 0.92
C ASP A 35 -8.25 3.27 1.03
N LYS A 36 -7.34 2.29 1.08
CA LYS A 36 -5.90 2.53 1.17
C LYS A 36 -5.28 2.42 -0.21
N LYS A 37 -4.48 3.39 -0.62
CA LYS A 37 -3.63 3.30 -1.82
C LYS A 37 -2.17 3.34 -1.44
N TYR A 38 -1.34 2.68 -2.23
CA TYR A 38 0.08 2.53 -1.99
C TYR A 38 0.86 2.86 -3.26
N TYR A 39 1.98 3.55 -3.09
CA TYR A 39 2.90 3.94 -4.15
C TYR A 39 4.30 3.50 -3.79
N TYR A 40 5.04 3.04 -4.78
CA TYR A 40 6.32 2.37 -4.60
C TYR A 40 7.42 3.10 -5.37
N ASP A 41 8.63 3.11 -4.82
CA ASP A 41 9.83 3.45 -5.60
C ASP A 41 10.27 2.26 -6.48
N ALA A 42 11.34 2.46 -7.27
CA ALA A 42 11.86 1.43 -8.17
C ALA A 42 12.44 0.20 -7.44
N ASN A 43 12.75 0.31 -6.13
CA ASN A 43 13.24 -0.79 -5.31
C ASN A 43 12.09 -1.55 -4.61
N GLY A 44 10.84 -1.12 -4.81
CA GLY A 44 9.66 -1.71 -4.19
C GLY A 44 9.40 -1.25 -2.76
N ASN A 45 10.01 -0.16 -2.30
CA ASN A 45 9.64 0.43 -1.02
C ASN A 45 8.40 1.31 -1.17
N THR A 46 7.47 1.25 -0.22
CA THR A 46 6.31 2.15 -0.20
C THR A 46 6.75 3.57 0.13
N VAL A 47 6.68 4.50 -0.83
CA VAL A 47 7.01 5.92 -0.63
C VAL A 47 5.81 6.77 -0.24
N GLU A 48 4.60 6.33 -0.60
CA GLU A 48 3.37 7.00 -0.23
C GLU A 48 2.25 6.01 0.10
N LYS A 49 1.49 6.32 1.13
CA LYS A 49 0.29 5.59 1.52
C LYS A 49 -0.86 6.56 1.80
N GLU A 50 -1.85 6.55 0.91
CA GLU A 50 -3.10 7.25 1.11
C GLU A 50 -4.02 6.42 2.01
N ILE A 51 -4.59 7.05 3.03
CA ILE A 51 -5.65 6.48 3.87
C ILE A 51 -6.78 7.51 4.02
N ARG A 52 -7.97 7.09 4.49
CA ARG A 52 -9.09 8.01 4.74
C ARG A 52 -8.74 9.24 5.59
N LYS A 53 -7.78 9.12 6.49
CA LYS A 53 -7.36 10.20 7.41
C LYS A 53 -6.30 11.15 6.82
N GLY A 54 -5.77 10.86 5.64
CA GLY A 54 -4.70 11.64 4.98
C GLY A 54 -3.62 10.77 4.35
N THR A 55 -2.50 11.40 4.02
CA THR A 55 -1.36 10.75 3.34
C THR A 55 -0.19 10.57 4.29
N ILE A 56 0.41 9.39 4.26
CA ILE A 56 1.68 9.07 4.92
C ILE A 56 2.76 9.01 3.84
N MET A 57 3.84 9.76 4.01
CA MET A 57 5.03 9.72 3.15
C MET A 57 6.18 9.01 3.87
N TYR A 58 6.92 8.22 3.14
CA TYR A 58 8.11 7.50 3.61
C TYR A 58 9.31 7.90 2.76
N ASN A 59 10.44 8.12 3.42
CA ASN A 59 11.69 8.37 2.74
C ASN A 59 12.72 7.33 3.13
N TYR A 60 13.52 6.92 2.15
CA TYR A 60 14.53 5.90 2.32
C TYR A 60 15.90 6.49 2.00
N THR A 61 16.93 5.99 2.69
CA THR A 61 18.33 6.23 2.36
C THR A 61 18.71 5.44 1.10
N THR A 62 19.87 5.76 0.53
CA THR A 62 20.38 5.09 -0.68
C THR A 62 20.70 3.61 -0.48
N ASP A 63 20.95 3.17 0.75
CA ASP A 63 21.11 1.76 1.14
C ASP A 63 19.78 1.09 1.54
N ASN A 64 18.66 1.64 1.07
CA ASN A 64 17.31 1.07 1.20
C ASN A 64 16.78 0.96 2.64
N ARG A 65 17.20 1.88 3.53
CA ARG A 65 16.73 1.94 4.93
C ARG A 65 15.75 3.09 5.13
N LEU A 66 14.70 2.88 5.92
CA LEU A 66 13.73 3.92 6.23
C LEU A 66 14.42 5.06 7.00
N LYS A 67 14.41 6.26 6.43
CA LYS A 67 15.01 7.47 7.00
C LYS A 67 14.02 8.22 7.88
N TRP A 68 12.81 8.47 7.37
CA TRP A 68 11.75 9.15 8.12
C TRP A 68 10.35 8.80 7.60
N VAL A 69 9.35 9.07 8.44
CA VAL A 69 7.92 8.93 8.14
C VAL A 69 7.24 10.24 8.48
N CYS A 70 6.39 10.72 7.57
CA CYS A 70 5.67 11.98 7.72
C CYS A 70 4.18 11.76 7.48
N PHE A 71 3.35 12.20 8.43
CA PHE A 71 1.90 12.21 8.26
C PHE A 71 1.44 13.64 7.95
N ARG A 72 0.74 13.81 6.83
CA ARG A 72 0.03 15.06 6.46
C ARG A 72 0.95 16.26 6.19
N LYS A 73 1.72 16.28 5.08
CA LYS A 73 2.50 17.43 4.52
C LYS A 73 3.30 18.31 5.51
N ILE A 74 3.43 17.93 6.78
CA ILE A 74 4.24 18.57 7.80
C ILE A 74 5.44 17.65 7.94
N CYS A 75 6.34 17.75 6.97
CA CYS A 75 7.59 17.02 6.96
C CYS A 75 8.71 18.00 7.38
N PRO A 76 9.76 17.50 8.04
CA PRO A 76 10.91 18.31 8.45
C PRO A 76 11.67 18.93 7.28
#